data_AF-A0A9X2FDE2-F1
#
_entry.id   AF-A0A9X2FDE2-F1
#
_cell.length_a   1.000
_cell.length_b   1.000
_cell.length_c   1.000
_cell.angle_alpha   90.00
_cell.angle_beta   90.00
_cell.angle_gamma   90.00
#
_symmetry.space_group_name_H-M   'P 1'
#
loop_
_entity.id
_entity.type
_entity.pdbx_description
1 polymer ?
#
loop_
_entity_poly.entity_id
_entity_poly.type
_entity_poly.pdbx_seq_one_letter_code
_entity_poly.pdbx_strand_id
1 'polypeptide(L)'
;MVKSEAATVTTTGRDGFGASSFNSAGIWSDASAPSAGNDYIVDDEDRVRTPADGSSYTFAGDSLEITAVGSGGDLNIAGLSYKGTGNTGTITVDNLILNGGSINHISGVEDIFNLGGTIDVVSDSIIYAKQGPINILSPISGSATITNPGSDGDGRTVTLASSGNTFTGSIVNEGRFALADDAVMNFVVGASGVNNSISGGGPQTALDGDFVIDLSGASTNLGDNWGLVTASSAAYGSTFSIAGFTEAGPGIWTSSANGATYAFETATGSLSVVPEPSSIMMLCGALTMLGYRKLR
;
A
#
# COMPACT_ATOMS: atom_id res chain seq x y z
N MET A 1 2.88 13.06 -38.66
CA MET A 1 1.76 12.95 -37.72
C MET A 1 2.21 13.67 -36.46
N VAL A 2 1.72 14.89 -36.23
CA VAL A 2 2.01 15.59 -34.98
C VAL A 2 1.21 14.84 -33.92
N LYS A 3 1.88 14.26 -32.93
CA LYS A 3 1.22 13.70 -31.75
C LYS A 3 0.55 14.90 -31.09
N SER A 4 -0.78 14.97 -31.11
CA SER A 4 -1.50 15.98 -30.33
C SER A 4 -1.01 15.82 -28.89
N GLU A 5 -0.52 16.89 -28.29
CA GLU A 5 -0.24 16.92 -26.87
C GLU A 5 -1.57 16.71 -26.15
N ALA A 6 -1.59 15.86 -25.12
CA ALA A 6 -2.80 15.65 -24.33
C ALA A 6 -3.20 16.98 -23.69
N ALA A 7 -4.48 17.35 -23.77
CA ALA A 7 -4.92 18.56 -23.08
C ALA A 7 -5.02 18.26 -21.59
N THR A 8 -4.47 19.15 -20.76
CA THR A 8 -4.69 19.11 -19.31
C THR A 8 -6.04 19.72 -18.99
N VAL A 9 -6.92 18.93 -18.39
CA VAL A 9 -8.26 19.33 -17.94
C VAL A 9 -8.30 19.26 -16.42
N THR A 10 -8.63 20.37 -15.77
CA THR A 10 -8.65 20.45 -14.30
C THR A 10 -10.08 20.58 -13.78
N THR A 11 -10.29 20.24 -12.52
CA THR A 11 -11.55 20.53 -11.85
C THR A 11 -11.72 22.03 -11.60
N THR A 12 -12.97 22.49 -11.53
CA THR A 12 -13.31 23.88 -11.19
C THR A 12 -14.13 23.97 -9.89
N GLY A 13 -14.08 22.94 -9.04
CA GLY A 13 -14.90 22.83 -7.85
C GLY A 13 -15.08 21.40 -7.35
N ARG A 14 -16.12 21.19 -6.53
CA ARG A 14 -16.39 19.88 -5.90
C ARG A 14 -17.71 19.32 -6.40
N ASP A 15 -17.72 18.05 -6.77
CA ASP A 15 -18.97 17.34 -7.04
C ASP A 15 -19.92 17.51 -5.84
N GLY A 16 -21.17 17.82 -6.14
CA GLY A 16 -22.28 17.90 -5.20
C GLY A 16 -22.91 16.54 -4.92
N PHE A 17 -23.93 16.50 -4.07
CA PHE A 17 -24.69 15.27 -3.82
C PHE A 17 -25.36 14.79 -5.11
N GLY A 18 -25.23 13.50 -5.43
CA GLY A 18 -25.80 12.90 -6.64
C GLY A 18 -25.10 13.28 -7.95
N ALA A 19 -24.05 14.10 -7.91
CA ALA A 19 -23.22 14.42 -9.08
C ALA A 19 -22.06 13.43 -9.22
N SER A 20 -21.61 13.22 -10.46
CA SER A 20 -20.41 12.45 -10.77
C SER A 20 -19.69 13.05 -11.98
N SER A 21 -18.51 13.60 -11.74
CA SER A 21 -17.59 14.04 -12.80
C SER A 21 -16.73 12.90 -13.33
N PHE A 22 -16.79 11.72 -12.72
CA PHE A 22 -16.03 10.55 -13.16
C PHE A 22 -16.41 10.08 -14.57
N ASN A 23 -17.69 10.20 -14.95
CA ASN A 23 -18.20 9.77 -16.26
C ASN A 23 -19.11 10.79 -16.94
N SER A 24 -19.16 12.02 -16.45
CA SER A 24 -19.97 13.10 -17.02
C SER A 24 -19.19 14.42 -16.99
N ALA A 25 -19.71 15.44 -17.68
CA ALA A 25 -19.04 16.74 -17.79
C ALA A 25 -18.78 17.41 -16.42
N GLY A 26 -19.78 17.33 -15.53
CA GLY A 26 -19.69 17.78 -14.15
C GLY A 26 -18.90 19.09 -13.95
N ILE A 27 -17.77 18.99 -13.25
CA ILE A 27 -16.92 20.11 -12.81
C ILE A 27 -15.61 20.23 -13.60
N TRP A 28 -15.49 19.61 -14.78
CA TRP A 28 -14.29 19.74 -15.61
C TRP A 28 -14.22 21.09 -16.32
N SER A 29 -13.02 21.66 -16.43
CA SER A 29 -12.79 23.00 -17.00
C SER A 29 -13.11 23.11 -18.49
N ASP A 30 -13.14 21.99 -19.21
CA ASP A 30 -13.55 21.88 -20.61
C ASP A 30 -15.07 21.63 -20.77
N ALA A 31 -15.81 21.55 -19.66
CA ALA A 31 -17.23 21.26 -19.58
C ALA A 31 -17.66 19.99 -20.36
N SER A 32 -16.75 19.02 -20.50
CA SER A 32 -16.96 17.78 -21.23
C SER A 32 -16.72 16.57 -20.34
N ALA A 33 -17.40 15.46 -20.64
CA ALA A 33 -17.13 14.22 -19.92
C ALA A 33 -15.69 13.77 -20.18
N PRO A 34 -15.04 13.07 -19.23
CA PRO A 34 -13.72 12.50 -19.45
C PRO A 34 -13.63 11.73 -20.76
N SER A 35 -12.55 11.94 -21.50
CA SER A 35 -12.34 11.31 -22.80
C SER A 35 -10.86 11.12 -23.10
N ALA A 36 -10.57 10.11 -23.92
CA ALA A 36 -9.21 9.73 -24.27
C ALA A 36 -8.49 10.85 -25.01
N GLY A 37 -7.18 10.95 -24.82
CA GLY A 37 -6.35 12.03 -25.33
C GLY A 37 -6.23 13.24 -24.40
N ASN A 38 -6.79 13.19 -23.19
CA ASN A 38 -6.71 14.25 -22.19
C ASN A 38 -6.21 13.70 -20.85
N ASP A 39 -5.41 14.50 -20.16
CA ASP A 39 -4.95 14.27 -18.79
C ASP A 39 -5.84 15.08 -17.83
N TYR A 40 -6.36 14.43 -16.79
CA TYR A 40 -7.31 15.05 -15.87
C TYR A 40 -6.69 15.25 -14.50
N ILE A 41 -6.83 16.46 -13.94
CA ILE A 41 -6.30 16.82 -12.62
C ILE A 41 -7.46 17.19 -11.71
N VAL A 42 -7.58 16.49 -10.59
CA VAL A 42 -8.39 16.93 -9.45
C VAL A 42 -7.52 17.88 -8.63
N ASP A 43 -7.81 19.16 -8.75
CA ASP A 43 -7.08 20.25 -8.09
C ASP A 43 -7.23 20.19 -6.57
N ASP A 44 -6.40 20.98 -5.88
CA ASP A 44 -6.41 21.12 -4.43
C ASP A 44 -7.84 21.37 -3.94
N GLU A 45 -8.20 20.69 -2.85
CA GLU A 45 -9.50 20.74 -2.21
C GLU A 45 -10.68 20.20 -3.03
N ASP A 46 -10.55 20.02 -4.35
CA ASP A 46 -11.64 19.57 -5.19
C ASP A 46 -11.98 18.10 -4.98
N ARG A 47 -13.15 17.68 -5.49
CA ARG A 47 -13.62 16.31 -5.34
C ARG A 47 -14.36 15.85 -6.57
N VAL A 48 -13.93 14.72 -7.11
CA VAL A 48 -14.66 13.93 -8.10
C VAL A 48 -15.33 12.75 -7.40
N ARG A 49 -16.60 12.52 -7.72
CA ARG A 49 -17.38 11.36 -7.27
C ARG A 49 -17.53 10.35 -8.39
N THR A 50 -17.45 9.07 -8.04
CA THR A 50 -17.88 7.99 -8.93
C THR A 50 -19.41 8.01 -9.10
N PRO A 51 -19.96 7.34 -10.12
CA PRO A 51 -21.41 7.20 -10.26
C PRO A 51 -22.04 6.52 -9.03
N ALA A 52 -23.30 6.87 -8.75
CA ALA A 52 -24.00 6.46 -7.53
C ALA A 52 -24.89 5.23 -7.71
N ASP A 53 -24.36 4.22 -8.41
CA ASP A 53 -25.03 2.95 -8.68
C ASP A 53 -24.02 1.79 -8.63
N GLY A 54 -24.50 0.55 -8.81
CA GLY A 54 -23.69 -0.66 -8.69
C GLY A 54 -23.04 -1.13 -9.99
N SER A 55 -23.07 -0.32 -11.05
CA SER A 55 -22.42 -0.67 -12.32
C SER A 55 -20.91 -0.50 -12.24
N SER A 56 -20.20 -1.11 -13.19
CA SER A 56 -18.77 -0.86 -13.36
C SER A 56 -18.54 0.32 -14.30
N TYR A 57 -17.52 1.13 -14.01
CA TYR A 57 -17.17 2.31 -14.80
C TYR A 57 -15.66 2.40 -14.98
N THR A 58 -15.23 2.72 -16.20
CA THR A 58 -13.84 3.08 -16.50
C THR A 58 -13.74 4.58 -16.73
N PHE A 59 -12.79 5.23 -16.06
CA PHE A 59 -12.45 6.62 -16.32
C PHE A 59 -11.89 6.72 -17.75
N ALA A 60 -12.48 7.58 -18.56
CA ALA A 60 -12.19 7.60 -19.99
C ALA A 60 -10.99 8.50 -20.37
N GLY A 61 -10.44 9.27 -19.43
CA GLY A 61 -9.21 10.05 -19.64
C GLY A 61 -7.95 9.20 -19.66
N ASP A 62 -6.86 9.76 -20.22
CA ASP A 62 -5.56 9.09 -20.31
C ASP A 62 -4.88 8.99 -18.93
N SER A 63 -5.16 9.94 -18.04
CA SER A 63 -4.74 9.92 -16.64
C SER A 63 -5.74 10.65 -15.74
N LEU A 64 -5.75 10.28 -14.46
CA LEU A 64 -6.42 11.03 -13.40
C LEU A 64 -5.40 11.29 -12.29
N GLU A 65 -4.96 12.54 -12.15
CA GLU A 65 -4.08 12.97 -11.07
C GLU A 65 -4.91 13.55 -9.92
N ILE A 66 -4.63 13.09 -8.70
CA ILE A 66 -5.22 13.64 -7.48
C ILE A 66 -4.14 14.41 -6.73
N THR A 67 -4.24 15.73 -6.75
CA THR A 67 -3.23 16.62 -6.18
C THR A 67 -3.40 16.82 -4.67
N ALA A 68 -2.32 17.29 -4.05
CA ALA A 68 -2.24 17.51 -2.62
C ALA A 68 -3.33 18.45 -2.13
N VAL A 69 -3.94 18.06 -1.02
CA VAL A 69 -4.85 18.94 -0.31
C VAL A 69 -4.01 19.90 0.54
N GLY A 70 -4.12 21.21 0.32
CA GLY A 70 -3.41 22.23 1.07
C GLY A 70 -3.63 22.10 2.57
N SER A 71 -2.76 22.72 3.37
CA SER A 71 -2.70 22.58 4.84
C SER A 71 -3.98 23.00 5.63
N GLY A 72 -5.07 23.36 4.95
CA GLY A 72 -6.39 23.64 5.51
C GLY A 72 -7.55 22.81 4.93
N GLY A 73 -7.28 21.92 3.97
CA GLY A 73 -8.33 21.13 3.30
C GLY A 73 -8.82 19.94 4.14
N ASP A 74 -10.11 19.60 3.99
CA ASP A 74 -10.65 18.35 4.56
C ASP A 74 -10.11 17.15 3.77
N LEU A 75 -8.94 16.67 4.20
CA LEU A 75 -8.23 15.49 3.68
C LEU A 75 -9.10 14.22 3.61
N ASN A 76 -10.27 14.22 4.26
CA ASN A 76 -11.18 13.07 4.30
C ASN A 76 -12.18 13.04 3.14
N ILE A 77 -12.26 14.09 2.31
CA ILE A 77 -13.26 14.20 1.23
C ILE A 77 -12.75 14.87 -0.05
N ALA A 78 -11.51 15.38 -0.11
CA ALA A 78 -10.92 15.92 -1.35
C ALA A 78 -10.27 14.81 -2.17
N GLY A 79 -10.37 14.84 -3.49
CA GLY A 79 -9.84 13.83 -4.41
C GLY A 79 -10.90 12.89 -4.98
N LEU A 80 -10.63 11.58 -5.04
CA LEU A 80 -11.52 10.58 -5.61
C LEU A 80 -12.42 9.95 -4.52
N SER A 81 -13.72 10.22 -4.62
CA SER A 81 -14.72 9.72 -3.68
C SER A 81 -15.62 8.65 -4.30
N TYR A 82 -15.64 7.47 -3.70
CA TYR A 82 -16.55 6.41 -4.10
C TYR A 82 -17.97 6.64 -3.59
N LYS A 83 -18.93 6.48 -4.51
CA LYS A 83 -20.37 6.64 -4.31
C LYS A 83 -21.21 5.50 -4.86
N GLY A 84 -20.60 4.46 -5.42
CA GLY A 84 -21.33 3.33 -5.97
C GLY A 84 -22.08 2.52 -4.90
N THR A 85 -22.88 1.56 -5.34
CA THR A 85 -23.68 0.68 -4.46
C THR A 85 -23.41 -0.79 -4.73
N GLY A 86 -23.63 -1.64 -3.72
CA GLY A 86 -23.34 -3.07 -3.78
C GLY A 86 -21.85 -3.39 -3.70
N ASN A 87 -21.51 -4.63 -4.05
CA ASN A 87 -20.21 -5.24 -3.74
C ASN A 87 -19.44 -5.79 -4.96
N THR A 88 -20.01 -5.69 -6.17
CA THR A 88 -19.43 -6.27 -7.40
C THR A 88 -18.96 -5.24 -8.42
N GLY A 89 -19.56 -4.04 -8.43
CA GLY A 89 -19.14 -2.97 -9.33
C GLY A 89 -17.67 -2.63 -9.15
N THR A 90 -16.97 -2.40 -10.26
CA THR A 90 -15.57 -1.98 -10.27
C THR A 90 -15.45 -0.60 -10.90
N ILE A 91 -14.73 0.28 -10.23
CA ILE A 91 -14.31 1.56 -10.78
C ILE A 91 -12.87 1.37 -11.25
N THR A 92 -12.62 1.63 -12.53
CA THR A 92 -11.31 1.45 -13.16
C THR A 92 -10.75 2.80 -13.55
N VAL A 93 -9.52 3.08 -13.15
CA VAL A 93 -8.74 4.22 -13.63
C VAL A 93 -7.44 3.68 -14.19
N ASP A 94 -7.31 3.66 -15.53
CA ASP A 94 -6.19 3.00 -16.20
C ASP A 94 -4.83 3.59 -15.82
N ASN A 95 -4.80 4.86 -15.39
CA ASN A 95 -3.62 5.56 -14.88
C ASN A 95 -4.03 6.57 -13.79
N LEU A 96 -4.12 6.10 -12.53
CA LEU A 96 -4.37 6.97 -11.37
C LEU A 96 -3.05 7.43 -10.78
N ILE A 97 -2.87 8.74 -10.62
CA ILE A 97 -1.68 9.34 -10.02
C ILE A 97 -2.08 9.96 -8.68
N LEU A 98 -1.47 9.50 -7.60
CA LEU A 98 -1.63 10.08 -6.27
C LEU A 98 -0.47 11.03 -6.01
N ASN A 99 -0.71 12.31 -6.26
CA ASN A 99 0.24 13.40 -6.01
C ASN A 99 -0.16 14.20 -4.76
N GLY A 100 -0.41 13.48 -3.66
CA GLY A 100 -0.68 14.06 -2.34
C GLY A 100 -2.15 14.08 -1.94
N GLY A 101 -3.04 13.66 -2.85
CA GLY A 101 -4.48 13.69 -2.64
C GLY A 101 -5.05 12.50 -1.85
N SER A 102 -6.38 12.37 -1.85
CA SER A 102 -7.06 11.27 -1.18
C SER A 102 -7.96 10.43 -2.09
N ILE A 103 -8.03 9.14 -1.76
CA ILE A 103 -9.09 8.21 -2.17
C ILE A 103 -9.94 7.93 -0.94
N ASN A 104 -11.26 8.06 -1.05
CA ASN A 104 -12.14 7.82 0.09
C ASN A 104 -13.45 7.11 -0.27
N HIS A 105 -13.94 6.29 0.66
CA HIS A 105 -15.23 5.62 0.55
C HIS A 105 -16.32 6.42 1.26
N ILE A 106 -17.26 7.00 0.50
CA ILE A 106 -18.37 7.79 1.06
C ILE A 106 -19.75 7.27 0.64
N SER A 107 -19.88 5.97 0.40
CA SER A 107 -21.16 5.28 0.19
C SER A 107 -21.65 4.53 1.45
N GLY A 108 -22.69 3.70 1.32
CA GLY A 108 -23.22 2.88 2.41
C GLY A 108 -22.19 1.90 2.99
N VAL A 109 -22.39 1.49 4.25
CA VAL A 109 -21.40 0.66 4.98
C VAL A 109 -21.24 -0.76 4.43
N GLU A 110 -22.22 -1.24 3.66
CA GLU A 110 -22.20 -2.56 3.00
C GLU A 110 -21.71 -2.49 1.55
N ASP A 111 -21.51 -1.28 1.03
CA ASP A 111 -20.98 -1.07 -0.31
C ASP A 111 -19.46 -1.26 -0.30
N ILE A 112 -18.92 -1.82 -1.38
CA ILE A 112 -17.48 -2.06 -1.53
C ILE A 112 -16.95 -1.22 -2.67
N PHE A 113 -15.93 -0.42 -2.41
CA PHE A 113 -15.17 0.23 -3.46
C PHE A 113 -14.11 -0.72 -4.01
N ASN A 114 -14.42 -1.41 -5.11
CA ASN A 114 -13.41 -2.12 -5.90
C ASN A 114 -12.74 -1.15 -6.88
N LEU A 115 -11.47 -0.83 -6.64
CA LEU A 115 -10.68 0.05 -7.49
C LEU A 115 -9.70 -0.76 -8.34
N GLY A 116 -9.89 -0.75 -9.65
CA GLY A 116 -9.00 -1.36 -10.64
C GLY A 116 -8.24 -0.34 -11.50
N GLY A 117 -7.39 -0.84 -12.40
CA GLY A 117 -6.47 -0.03 -13.21
C GLY A 117 -5.06 -0.04 -12.62
N THR A 118 -4.36 1.10 -12.59
CA THR A 118 -3.03 1.22 -11.94
C THR A 118 -2.96 2.47 -11.06
N ILE A 119 -2.13 2.44 -10.01
CA ILE A 119 -1.92 3.60 -9.12
C ILE A 119 -0.43 3.92 -9.02
N ASP A 120 -0.03 5.16 -9.32
CA ASP A 120 1.33 5.66 -9.05
C ASP A 120 1.32 6.66 -7.88
N VAL A 121 2.06 6.36 -6.82
CA VAL A 121 2.11 7.19 -5.60
C VAL A 121 3.36 8.07 -5.64
N VAL A 122 3.16 9.29 -6.16
CA VAL A 122 4.25 10.26 -6.41
C VAL A 122 4.53 11.11 -5.17
N SER A 123 3.51 11.40 -4.37
CA SER A 123 3.61 12.18 -3.12
C SER A 123 2.77 11.55 -2.02
N ASP A 124 3.08 11.87 -0.76
CA ASP A 124 2.40 11.31 0.43
C ASP A 124 0.89 11.51 0.35
N SER A 125 0.13 10.41 0.27
CA SER A 125 -1.29 10.41 -0.08
C SER A 125 -2.13 9.61 0.91
N ILE A 126 -3.44 9.76 0.82
CA ILE A 126 -4.40 9.15 1.75
C ILE A 126 -5.29 8.13 1.01
N ILE A 127 -5.48 6.96 1.63
CA ILE A 127 -6.54 6.03 1.24
C ILE A 127 -7.37 5.74 2.49
N TYR A 128 -8.62 6.17 2.48
CA TYR A 128 -9.47 6.16 3.66
C TYR A 128 -10.77 5.40 3.42
N ALA A 129 -10.87 4.21 4.01
CA ALA A 129 -12.09 3.44 4.12
C ALA A 129 -13.08 4.10 5.10
N LYS A 130 -13.52 5.32 4.82
CA LYS A 130 -14.31 6.14 5.75
C LYS A 130 -15.66 5.52 6.10
N GLN A 131 -16.43 5.09 5.10
CA GLN A 131 -17.77 4.54 5.33
C GLN A 131 -17.88 3.04 5.10
N GLY A 132 -17.09 2.50 4.18
CA GLY A 132 -17.10 1.09 3.79
C GLY A 132 -15.71 0.64 3.33
N PRO A 133 -15.52 -0.66 3.06
CA PRO A 133 -14.25 -1.21 2.63
C PRO A 133 -13.82 -0.69 1.26
N ILE A 134 -12.50 -0.62 1.07
CA ILE A 134 -11.86 -0.32 -0.20
C ILE A 134 -10.96 -1.50 -0.56
N ASN A 135 -11.24 -2.14 -1.70
CA ASN A 135 -10.39 -3.14 -2.30
C ASN A 135 -9.58 -2.49 -3.43
N ILE A 136 -8.28 -2.34 -3.21
CA ILE A 136 -7.34 -1.89 -4.24
C ILE A 136 -6.89 -3.11 -5.03
N LEU A 137 -7.57 -3.33 -6.16
CA LEU A 137 -7.26 -4.38 -7.13
C LEU A 137 -6.11 -3.97 -8.07
N SER A 138 -5.89 -2.66 -8.19
CA SER A 138 -4.82 -2.07 -8.99
C SER A 138 -3.43 -2.44 -8.44
N PRO A 139 -2.44 -2.83 -9.28
CA PRO A 139 -1.04 -2.72 -8.88
C PRO A 139 -0.71 -1.26 -8.53
N ILE A 140 0.13 -1.10 -7.50
CA ILE A 140 0.62 0.19 -7.05
C ILE A 140 2.11 0.31 -7.42
N SER A 141 2.55 1.51 -7.75
CA SER A 141 3.95 1.90 -7.92
C SER A 141 4.26 3.17 -7.13
N GLY A 142 5.52 3.61 -7.17
CA GLY A 142 5.98 4.78 -6.44
C GLY A 142 6.58 4.42 -5.07
N SER A 143 7.09 5.46 -4.40
CA SER A 143 7.87 5.33 -3.17
C SER A 143 7.43 6.28 -2.05
N ALA A 144 6.42 7.11 -2.29
CA ALA A 144 5.86 7.99 -1.27
C ALA A 144 4.96 7.22 -0.30
N THR A 145 4.50 7.88 0.76
CA THR A 145 3.71 7.24 1.83
C THR A 145 2.24 7.15 1.47
N ILE A 146 1.62 6.00 1.74
CA ILE A 146 0.15 5.88 1.83
C ILE A 146 -0.24 5.90 3.30
N THR A 147 -1.15 6.81 3.67
CA THR A 147 -1.74 6.86 5.00
C THR A 147 -3.20 6.40 4.97
N ASN A 148 -3.53 5.41 5.79
CA ASN A 148 -4.90 5.12 6.20
C ASN A 148 -5.15 5.84 7.54
N PRO A 149 -5.89 6.97 7.55
CA PRO A 149 -5.88 7.91 8.66
C PRO A 149 -6.71 7.46 9.86
N GLY A 150 -7.49 6.39 9.74
CA GLY A 150 -8.36 5.92 10.81
C GLY A 150 -9.39 4.89 10.33
N SER A 151 -10.16 4.37 11.28
CA SER A 151 -11.31 3.52 11.00
C SER A 151 -12.54 4.05 11.72
N ASP A 152 -13.61 4.33 10.99
CA ASP A 152 -14.86 4.82 11.56
C ASP A 152 -15.83 3.69 11.96
N GLY A 153 -15.39 2.42 11.89
CA GLY A 153 -16.17 1.26 12.29
C GLY A 153 -15.53 -0.08 11.89
N ASP A 154 -16.16 -1.19 12.26
CA ASP A 154 -15.74 -2.53 11.84
C ASP A 154 -16.01 -2.78 10.35
N GLY A 155 -15.18 -3.59 9.71
CA GLY A 155 -15.31 -3.92 8.28
C GLY A 155 -14.85 -2.83 7.31
N ARG A 156 -14.43 -1.66 7.82
CA ARG A 156 -13.93 -0.53 7.03
C ARG A 156 -12.43 -0.65 6.75
N THR A 157 -12.08 -1.64 5.94
CA THR A 157 -10.69 -2.03 5.67
C THR A 157 -10.21 -1.47 4.33
N VAL A 158 -8.97 -0.98 4.30
CA VAL A 158 -8.23 -0.79 3.06
C VAL A 158 -7.47 -2.07 2.77
N THR A 159 -7.80 -2.74 1.66
CA THR A 159 -7.20 -4.01 1.26
C THR A 159 -6.36 -3.81 0.00
N LEU A 160 -5.08 -4.16 0.04
CA LEU A 160 -4.26 -4.29 -1.16
C LEU A 160 -4.34 -5.74 -1.67
N ALA A 161 -4.71 -5.92 -2.93
CA ALA A 161 -5.04 -7.24 -3.49
C ALA A 161 -4.25 -7.63 -4.75
N SER A 162 -3.33 -6.76 -5.22
CA SER A 162 -2.63 -7.00 -6.47
C SER A 162 -1.31 -7.75 -6.26
N SER A 163 -1.13 -8.85 -7.01
CA SER A 163 0.15 -9.56 -7.13
C SER A 163 1.16 -8.84 -8.03
N GLY A 164 0.71 -7.84 -8.81
CA GLY A 164 1.56 -7.02 -9.67
C GLY A 164 2.13 -5.77 -8.97
N ASN A 165 2.02 -5.68 -7.64
CA ASN A 165 2.42 -4.50 -6.90
C ASN A 165 3.95 -4.30 -6.90
N THR A 166 4.40 -3.08 -7.23
CA THR A 166 5.82 -2.66 -7.24
C THR A 166 6.08 -1.52 -6.27
N PHE A 167 5.09 -1.15 -5.46
CA PHE A 167 5.19 -0.07 -4.49
C PHE A 167 6.32 -0.33 -3.48
N THR A 168 7.20 0.67 -3.33
CA THR A 168 8.34 0.65 -2.40
C THR A 168 8.21 1.74 -1.34
N GLY A 169 7.04 2.38 -1.24
CA GLY A 169 6.75 3.37 -0.22
C GLY A 169 6.36 2.77 1.13
N SER A 170 6.11 3.65 2.09
CA SER A 170 5.64 3.26 3.41
C SER A 170 4.11 3.26 3.49
N ILE A 171 3.57 2.41 4.36
CA ILE A 171 2.17 2.40 4.76
C ILE A 171 2.08 2.83 6.22
N VAL A 172 1.27 3.84 6.50
CA VAL A 172 0.90 4.24 7.86
C VAL A 172 -0.56 3.89 8.08
N ASN A 173 -0.82 2.93 8.95
CA ASN A 173 -2.17 2.42 9.23
C ASN A 173 -2.64 2.84 10.63
N GLU A 174 -3.46 3.89 10.68
CA GLU A 174 -4.22 4.29 11.86
C GLU A 174 -5.64 3.71 11.87
N GLY A 175 -6.02 2.98 10.82
CA GLY A 175 -7.32 2.32 10.67
C GLY A 175 -7.22 0.80 10.60
N ARG A 176 -7.93 0.23 9.62
CA ARG A 176 -7.87 -1.20 9.31
C ARG A 176 -7.21 -1.40 7.95
N PHE A 177 -6.16 -2.21 7.93
CA PHE A 177 -5.41 -2.54 6.72
C PHE A 177 -5.38 -4.06 6.53
N ALA A 178 -5.41 -4.49 5.27
CA ALA A 178 -5.16 -5.87 4.88
C ALA A 178 -4.25 -5.91 3.65
N LEU A 179 -3.26 -6.79 3.66
CA LEU A 179 -2.59 -7.30 2.46
C LEU A 179 -3.19 -8.67 2.17
N ALA A 180 -3.94 -8.80 1.07
CA ALA A 180 -4.62 -10.04 0.73
C ALA A 180 -3.63 -11.15 0.32
N ASP A 181 -4.11 -12.40 0.31
CA ASP A 181 -3.40 -13.54 -0.26
C ASP A 181 -2.91 -13.25 -1.69
N ASP A 182 -1.72 -13.76 -2.04
CA ASP A 182 -0.95 -13.48 -3.26
C ASP A 182 -0.63 -11.99 -3.56
N ALA A 183 -1.11 -11.04 -2.75
CA ALA A 183 -0.80 -9.62 -2.94
C ALA A 183 0.62 -9.31 -2.47
N VAL A 184 1.34 -8.48 -3.23
CA VAL A 184 2.76 -8.21 -2.97
C VAL A 184 2.94 -6.92 -2.18
N MET A 185 3.83 -6.94 -1.18
CA MET A 185 4.41 -5.75 -0.55
C MET A 185 5.94 -5.79 -0.69
N ASN A 186 6.53 -4.74 -1.25
CA ASN A 186 7.98 -4.65 -1.41
C ASN A 186 8.62 -3.86 -0.28
N PHE A 187 9.77 -4.34 0.19
CA PHE A 187 10.63 -3.64 1.14
C PHE A 187 12.00 -3.41 0.53
N VAL A 188 12.48 -2.17 0.54
CA VAL A 188 13.83 -1.80 0.13
C VAL A 188 14.68 -1.61 1.38
N VAL A 189 15.71 -2.43 1.53
CA VAL A 189 16.55 -2.46 2.74
C VAL A 189 17.91 -1.83 2.44
N GLY A 190 18.29 -0.82 3.23
CA GLY A 190 19.54 -0.08 3.13
C GLY A 190 20.50 -0.34 4.31
N ALA A 191 21.21 0.71 4.73
CA ALA A 191 21.94 0.71 6.01
C ALA A 191 21.00 0.37 7.20
N SER A 192 21.54 -0.07 8.34
CA SER A 192 20.72 -0.44 9.50
C SER A 192 19.70 0.65 9.84
N GLY A 193 18.43 0.25 9.98
CA GLY A 193 17.30 1.15 10.27
C GLY A 193 16.79 1.98 9.09
N VAL A 194 17.34 1.79 7.88
CA VAL A 194 16.90 2.47 6.66
C VAL A 194 16.08 1.50 5.80
N ASN A 195 14.76 1.68 5.80
CA ASN A 195 13.80 0.89 5.04
C ASN A 195 12.47 1.64 4.91
N ASN A 196 11.63 1.25 3.93
CA ASN A 196 10.20 1.55 4.00
C ASN A 196 9.50 0.58 4.98
N SER A 197 8.30 0.91 5.44
CA SER A 197 7.65 0.16 6.52
C SER A 197 6.14 0.08 6.40
N ILE A 198 5.54 -0.90 7.08
CA ILE A 198 4.13 -0.89 7.49
C ILE A 198 4.09 -0.52 8.98
N SER A 199 3.49 0.61 9.32
CA SER A 199 3.49 1.18 10.66
C SER A 199 2.09 1.62 11.09
N GLY A 200 1.97 2.18 12.30
CA GLY A 200 0.74 2.81 12.79
C GLY A 200 0.04 2.08 13.94
N GLY A 201 -0.89 2.79 14.58
CA GLY A 201 -1.60 2.34 15.78
C GLY A 201 -2.98 1.73 15.54
N GLY A 202 -3.38 1.55 14.28
CA GLY A 202 -4.74 1.18 13.91
C GLY A 202 -5.22 -0.16 14.48
N PRO A 203 -6.53 -0.38 14.64
CA PRO A 203 -7.10 -1.58 15.27
C PRO A 203 -6.83 -2.90 14.54
N GLN A 204 -6.38 -2.89 13.27
CA GLN A 204 -6.08 -4.11 12.53
C GLN A 204 -5.06 -3.89 11.42
N THR A 205 -4.07 -4.76 11.34
CA THR A 205 -3.14 -4.89 10.21
C THR A 205 -3.00 -6.37 9.87
N ALA A 206 -3.82 -6.87 8.94
CA ALA A 206 -3.78 -8.27 8.51
C ALA A 206 -2.82 -8.44 7.31
N LEU A 207 -1.93 -9.42 7.39
CA LEU A 207 -0.86 -9.64 6.41
C LEU A 207 -0.94 -11.09 5.93
N ASP A 208 -1.76 -11.32 4.90
CA ASP A 208 -1.98 -12.65 4.32
C ASP A 208 -1.18 -12.85 3.02
N GLY A 209 -0.61 -11.79 2.44
CA GLY A 209 0.12 -11.83 1.17
C GLY A 209 1.62 -12.07 1.28
N ASP A 210 2.32 -11.70 0.21
CA ASP A 210 3.73 -11.98 -0.02
C ASP A 210 4.60 -10.74 0.20
N PHE A 211 5.68 -10.91 0.97
CA PHE A 211 6.72 -9.89 1.08
C PHE A 211 7.85 -10.15 0.08
N VAL A 212 8.27 -9.09 -0.60
CA VAL A 212 9.48 -9.08 -1.44
C VAL A 212 10.48 -8.14 -0.77
N ILE A 213 11.58 -8.68 -0.26
CA ILE A 213 12.60 -7.90 0.44
C ILE A 213 13.81 -7.73 -0.47
N ASP A 214 14.02 -6.52 -0.99
CA ASP A 214 15.22 -6.15 -1.72
C ASP A 214 16.38 -5.90 -0.76
N LEU A 215 17.31 -6.85 -0.74
CA LEU A 215 18.52 -6.83 0.08
C LEU A 215 19.72 -6.23 -0.65
N SER A 216 19.59 -5.75 -1.89
CA SER A 216 20.73 -5.27 -2.69
C SER A 216 21.51 -4.12 -2.04
N GLY A 217 20.84 -3.29 -1.24
CA GLY A 217 21.44 -2.21 -0.45
C GLY A 217 21.64 -2.53 1.04
N ALA A 218 21.30 -3.74 1.49
CA ALA A 218 21.25 -4.07 2.90
C ALA A 218 22.66 -4.14 3.53
N SER A 219 22.80 -3.60 4.73
CA SER A 219 24.01 -3.82 5.54
C SER A 219 24.19 -5.31 5.86
N THR A 220 25.45 -5.71 6.08
CA THR A 220 25.85 -7.10 6.37
C THR A 220 26.50 -7.25 7.75
N ASN A 221 26.48 -6.21 8.60
CA ASN A 221 27.07 -6.31 9.93
C ASN A 221 26.14 -7.06 10.88
N LEU A 222 26.71 -7.98 11.66
CA LEU A 222 25.96 -8.74 12.65
C LEU A 222 25.25 -7.82 13.65
N GLY A 223 23.93 -8.01 13.80
CA GLY A 223 23.08 -7.23 14.71
C GLY A 223 22.43 -5.99 14.09
N ASP A 224 22.79 -5.64 12.85
CA ASP A 224 22.04 -4.63 12.10
C ASP A 224 20.59 -5.09 11.92
N ASN A 225 19.64 -4.15 12.05
CA ASN A 225 18.21 -4.45 12.06
C ASN A 225 17.38 -3.37 11.36
N TRP A 226 16.19 -3.78 10.92
CA TRP A 226 15.20 -2.98 10.19
C TRP A 226 13.79 -3.34 10.67
N GLY A 227 13.02 -2.35 11.11
CA GLY A 227 11.61 -2.54 11.46
C GLY A 227 10.76 -2.47 10.20
N LEU A 228 10.51 -3.61 9.55
CA LEU A 228 9.71 -3.66 8.33
C LEU A 228 8.22 -3.52 8.64
N VAL A 229 7.76 -4.18 9.71
CA VAL A 229 6.40 -4.08 10.21
C VAL A 229 6.43 -3.65 11.66
N THR A 230 6.06 -2.39 11.90
CA THR A 230 5.98 -1.79 13.24
C THR A 230 4.55 -1.46 13.66
N ALA A 231 3.57 -1.83 12.82
CA ALA A 231 2.15 -1.67 13.14
C ALA A 231 1.76 -2.50 14.38
N SER A 232 1.08 -1.88 15.34
CA SER A 232 0.81 -2.48 16.66
C SER A 232 -0.12 -3.70 16.61
N SER A 233 -0.97 -3.76 15.60
CA SER A 233 -1.99 -4.79 15.38
C SER A 233 -1.64 -5.76 14.25
N ALA A 234 -0.35 -5.85 13.89
CA ALA A 234 0.14 -6.75 12.86
C ALA A 234 -0.18 -8.21 13.20
N ALA A 235 -0.88 -8.88 12.28
CA ALA A 235 -1.18 -10.30 12.33
C ALA A 235 -0.86 -10.93 10.97
N TYR A 236 -0.08 -12.01 10.99
CA TYR A 236 0.36 -12.73 9.80
C TYR A 236 -0.53 -13.94 9.59
N GLY A 237 -1.09 -14.06 8.38
CA GLY A 237 -1.98 -15.13 7.99
C GLY A 237 -1.29 -16.47 7.78
N SER A 238 -2.08 -17.52 7.53
CA SER A 238 -1.57 -18.84 7.15
C SER A 238 -0.98 -18.90 5.74
N THR A 239 -1.32 -17.92 4.90
CA THR A 239 -0.82 -17.78 3.52
C THR A 239 0.37 -16.83 3.42
N PHE A 240 0.71 -16.12 4.51
CA PHE A 240 1.84 -15.21 4.54
C PHE A 240 3.13 -15.89 4.10
N SER A 241 3.86 -15.24 3.19
CA SER A 241 5.15 -15.73 2.73
C SER A 241 6.14 -14.58 2.49
N ILE A 242 7.43 -14.94 2.39
CA ILE A 242 8.48 -13.99 2.02
C ILE A 242 9.27 -14.58 0.85
N ALA A 243 9.20 -13.92 -0.30
CA ALA A 243 9.88 -14.35 -1.52
C ALA A 243 11.40 -14.41 -1.29
N GLY A 244 12.00 -15.56 -1.62
CA GLY A 244 13.44 -15.79 -1.45
C GLY A 244 13.91 -16.09 -0.02
N PHE A 245 12.98 -16.24 0.93
CA PHE A 245 13.26 -16.70 2.29
C PHE A 245 12.67 -18.08 2.54
N THR A 246 13.18 -18.78 3.55
CA THR A 246 12.66 -20.07 4.01
C THR A 246 12.29 -19.97 5.48
N GLU A 247 11.12 -20.46 5.85
CA GLU A 247 10.69 -20.56 7.24
C GLU A 247 11.55 -21.61 7.98
N ALA A 248 12.40 -21.14 8.89
CA ALA A 248 13.33 -21.97 9.68
C ALA A 248 12.76 -22.39 11.04
N GLY A 249 11.59 -21.86 11.39
CA GLY A 249 10.83 -22.12 12.61
C GLY A 249 9.58 -21.22 12.63
N PRO A 250 8.61 -21.46 13.54
CA PRO A 250 7.35 -20.72 13.53
C PRO A 250 7.56 -19.20 13.50
N GLY A 251 7.21 -18.55 12.39
CA GLY A 251 7.32 -17.11 12.23
C GLY A 251 8.75 -16.57 12.04
N ILE A 252 9.74 -17.44 11.83
CA ILE A 252 11.14 -17.07 11.60
C ILE A 252 11.52 -17.43 10.16
N TRP A 253 11.77 -16.41 9.35
CA TRP A 253 12.11 -16.54 7.95
C TRP A 253 13.57 -16.17 7.73
N THR A 254 14.33 -17.03 7.07
CA THR A 254 15.77 -16.80 6.85
C THR A 254 16.14 -16.82 5.37
N SER A 255 17.13 -16.00 5.00
CA SER A 255 17.76 -16.02 3.69
C SER A 255 19.24 -15.68 3.79
N SER A 256 20.04 -16.19 2.86
CA SER A 256 21.46 -15.85 2.73
C SER A 256 21.67 -15.04 1.47
N ALA A 257 22.11 -13.80 1.63
CA ALA A 257 22.38 -12.88 0.55
C ALA A 257 23.60 -12.02 0.90
N ASN A 258 24.32 -11.50 -0.09
CA ASN A 258 25.46 -10.59 0.11
C ASN A 258 26.54 -11.08 1.11
N GLY A 259 26.67 -12.40 1.29
CA GLY A 259 27.61 -12.98 2.26
C GLY A 259 27.19 -12.86 3.73
N ALA A 260 25.92 -12.59 4.01
CA ALA A 260 25.34 -12.55 5.35
C ALA A 260 24.06 -13.42 5.42
N THR A 261 23.67 -13.81 6.64
CA THR A 261 22.36 -14.42 6.91
C THR A 261 21.43 -13.38 7.48
N TYR A 262 20.26 -13.23 6.86
CA TYR A 262 19.19 -12.37 7.32
C TYR A 262 18.07 -13.22 7.94
N ALA A 263 17.48 -12.73 9.02
CA ALA A 263 16.32 -13.33 9.68
C ALA A 263 15.21 -12.29 9.87
N PHE A 264 14.01 -12.59 9.38
CA PHE A 264 12.80 -11.85 9.67
C PHE A 264 11.97 -12.61 10.70
N GLU A 265 11.49 -11.92 11.72
CA GLU A 265 10.66 -12.49 12.79
C GLU A 265 9.28 -11.84 12.80
N THR A 266 8.22 -12.62 12.56
CA THR A 266 6.84 -12.12 12.54
C THR A 266 6.40 -11.59 13.91
N ALA A 267 6.96 -12.12 15.01
CA ALA A 267 6.66 -11.68 16.37
C ALA A 267 7.10 -10.22 16.65
N THR A 268 8.11 -9.73 15.93
CA THR A 268 8.65 -8.37 16.10
C THR A 268 8.50 -7.52 14.83
N GLY A 269 8.15 -8.13 13.70
CA GLY A 269 8.11 -7.50 12.39
C GLY A 269 9.47 -6.97 11.92
N SER A 270 10.56 -7.47 12.50
CA SER A 270 11.91 -6.96 12.25
C SER A 270 12.74 -7.94 11.42
N LEU A 271 13.51 -7.38 10.48
CA LEU A 271 14.59 -8.06 9.76
C LEU A 271 15.91 -7.76 10.49
N SER A 272 16.79 -8.75 10.62
CA SER A 272 18.12 -8.56 11.21
C SER A 272 19.19 -9.41 10.54
N VAL A 273 20.44 -8.96 10.64
CA VAL A 273 21.60 -9.80 10.30
C VAL A 273 21.92 -10.68 11.50
N VAL A 274 21.91 -12.00 11.30
CA VAL A 274 22.15 -13.01 12.34
C VAL A 274 23.42 -13.82 12.04
N PRO A 275 24.03 -14.48 13.03
CA PRO A 275 25.17 -15.34 12.77
C PRO A 275 24.78 -16.49 11.83
N GLU A 276 25.69 -16.89 10.94
CA GLU A 276 25.43 -18.07 10.11
C GLU A 276 25.14 -19.29 11.01
N PRO A 277 24.19 -20.17 10.65
CA PRO A 277 23.80 -21.31 11.49
C PRO A 277 24.99 -22.22 11.90
N SER A 278 26.01 -22.32 11.04
CA SER A 278 27.24 -23.10 11.30
C SER A 278 28.10 -22.50 12.43
N SER A 279 28.12 -21.18 12.58
CA SER A 279 28.86 -20.46 13.64
C SER A 279 28.35 -20.84 15.03
N ILE A 280 27.03 -20.97 15.18
CA ILE A 280 26.38 -21.36 16.43
C ILE A 280 26.73 -22.82 16.76
N MET A 281 26.68 -23.71 15.76
CA MET A 281 27.07 -25.11 15.95
C MET A 281 28.55 -25.28 16.31
N MET A 282 29.46 -24.51 15.70
CA MET A 282 30.88 -24.54 16.06
C MET A 282 31.15 -24.02 17.47
N LEU A 283 30.45 -22.98 17.92
CA LEU A 283 30.56 -22.48 19.29
C LEU A 283 30.06 -23.50 20.32
N CYS A 284 28.91 -24.14 20.06
CA CYS A 284 28.40 -25.23 20.89
C CYS A 284 29.32 -26.46 20.89
N GLY A 285 29.92 -26.80 19.74
CA GLY A 285 30.93 -27.86 19.62
C GLY A 285 32.23 -27.55 20.39
N ALA A 286 32.68 -26.30 20.40
CA ALA A 286 33.86 -25.89 21.14
C ALA A 286 33.63 -25.90 22.66
N LEU A 287 32.45 -25.46 23.12
CA LEU A 287 32.08 -25.46 24.55
C LEU A 287 31.92 -26.87 25.11
N THR A 288 31.32 -27.78 24.34
CA THR A 288 31.23 -29.20 24.71
C THR A 288 32.62 -29.84 24.81
N MET A 289 33.52 -29.57 23.86
CA MET A 289 34.91 -30.06 23.93
C MET A 289 35.74 -29.46 25.07
N LEU A 290 35.53 -28.20 25.46
CA LEU A 290 36.17 -27.61 26.65
C LEU A 290 35.63 -28.19 27.96
N GLY A 291 34.33 -28.50 28.04
CA GLY A 291 33.71 -29.15 29.19
C GLY A 291 34.27 -30.57 29.44
N TYR A 292 34.51 -31.33 28.37
CA TYR A 292 35.13 -32.67 28.46
C TYR A 292 36.58 -32.65 28.95
N ARG A 293 37.31 -31.54 28.77
CA ARG A 293 38.72 -31.44 29.13
C ARG A 293 38.97 -31.11 30.61
N LYS A 294 37.93 -30.71 31.35
CA LYS A 294 37.99 -30.46 32.82
C LYS A 294 37.51 -31.65 33.67
N LEU A 295 37.07 -32.74 33.04
CA LEU A 295 36.60 -33.97 33.71
C LEU A 295 37.57 -35.15 33.55
N ARG A 296 38.85 -34.87 33.22
CA ARG A 296 39.95 -35.84 33.21
C ARG A 296 41.08 -35.37 34.08
#